data_AF-A0A7V5F0G6-F1
#
_entry.id   AF-A0A7V5F0G6-F1
#
_cell.length_a   1.000
_cell.length_b   1.000
_cell.length_c   1.000
_cell.angle_alpha   90.00
_cell.angle_beta   90.00
_cell.angle_gamma   90.00
#
_symmetry.space_group_name_H-M   'P 1'
#
loop_
_entity.id
_entity.type
_entity.pdbx_description
1 polymer ?
#
loop_
_entity_poly.entity_id
_entity_poly.type
_entity_poly.pdbx_seq_one_letter_code
_entity_poly.pdbx_strand_id
1 'polypeptide(L)'
;VGGLLFGQAVLGGLDMEWMWTQIVEIAKKHGCIPGGDTNCAEANTAMFMAGGFISKDVPHTLAALSRAICVSRSLVAYECGATGPSKDCAYEDPIIKSITGIPIATEGKTSACAHSDLCGNVIGAVCDLWSNEAVEYHDMFGASTTAVFTEILGYDVAAMNSSIDLGYQKEFQACLINSDRYRGPHGFMLCPDNAWEIGKAVVDNNESLYVRGKAAAVKCGELMLGDPNLKLTNFEKESLEAYMKDLEALPDKEEDFIDLSLKKYGKVKGFKPASYGL
;
A
#
# COMPACT_ATOMS: atom_id res chain seq x y z
N VAL A 1 16.73 3.27 -0.85
CA VAL A 1 15.46 3.62 -1.53
C VAL A 1 15.47 3.33 -3.04
N GLY A 2 16.52 3.65 -3.82
CA GLY A 2 16.51 3.42 -5.29
C GLY A 2 16.26 1.97 -5.73
N GLY A 3 16.69 0.96 -4.97
CA GLY A 3 16.36 -0.44 -5.26
C GLY A 3 14.88 -0.78 -5.09
N LEU A 4 14.18 -0.13 -4.15
CA LEU A 4 12.72 -0.26 -3.98
C LEU A 4 12.00 0.35 -5.17
N LEU A 5 12.43 1.54 -5.63
CA LEU A 5 11.90 2.15 -6.85
C LEU A 5 12.05 1.25 -8.08
N PHE A 6 13.23 0.67 -8.27
CA PHE A 6 13.46 -0.23 -9.40
C PHE A 6 12.63 -1.51 -9.29
N GLY A 7 12.63 -2.18 -8.13
CA GLY A 7 11.89 -3.43 -7.92
C GLY A 7 10.37 -3.23 -8.00
N GLN A 8 9.84 -2.31 -7.22
CA GLN A 8 8.39 -2.12 -7.09
C GLN A 8 7.82 -1.37 -8.29
N ALA A 9 8.28 -0.14 -8.55
CA ALA A 9 7.65 0.70 -9.55
C ALA A 9 7.97 0.24 -10.98
N VAL A 10 9.24 0.00 -11.31
CA VAL A 10 9.63 -0.36 -12.68
C VAL A 10 9.37 -1.83 -12.96
N LEU A 11 10.10 -2.75 -12.32
CA LEU A 11 9.97 -4.18 -12.62
C LEU A 11 8.57 -4.70 -12.29
N GLY A 12 8.05 -4.33 -11.11
CA GLY A 12 6.69 -4.69 -10.71
C GLY A 12 5.63 -4.09 -11.61
N GLY A 13 5.77 -2.83 -12.05
CA GLY A 13 4.81 -2.21 -12.98
C GLY A 13 4.81 -2.88 -14.36
N LEU A 14 5.98 -3.22 -14.91
CA LEU A 14 6.10 -3.93 -16.19
C LEU A 14 5.46 -5.33 -16.14
N ASP A 15 5.71 -6.08 -15.06
CA ASP A 15 5.11 -7.40 -14.85
C ASP A 15 3.58 -7.30 -14.68
N MET A 16 3.12 -6.29 -13.93
CA MET A 16 1.70 -6.01 -13.75
C MET A 16 0.99 -5.70 -15.08
N GLU A 17 1.59 -4.90 -15.97
CA GLU A 17 0.98 -4.57 -17.26
C GLU A 17 0.80 -5.82 -18.13
N TRP A 18 1.85 -6.65 -18.20
CA TRP A 18 1.81 -7.92 -18.91
C TRP A 18 0.77 -8.88 -18.34
N MET A 19 0.75 -9.06 -17.02
CA MET A 19 -0.13 -10.02 -16.34
C MET A 19 -1.59 -9.56 -16.34
N TRP A 20 -1.86 -8.30 -15.95
CA TRP A 20 -3.23 -7.81 -15.76
C TRP A 20 -3.99 -7.63 -17.06
N THR A 21 -3.31 -7.30 -18.16
CA THR A 21 -3.95 -7.29 -19.49
C THR A 21 -4.60 -8.65 -19.78
N GLN A 22 -3.90 -9.74 -19.49
CA GLN A 22 -4.39 -11.11 -19.70
C GLN A 22 -5.49 -11.48 -18.71
N ILE A 23 -5.34 -11.13 -17.42
CA ILE A 23 -6.36 -11.39 -16.39
C ILE A 23 -7.69 -10.71 -16.77
N VAL A 24 -7.63 -9.45 -17.21
CA VAL A 24 -8.81 -8.68 -17.61
C VAL A 24 -9.47 -9.28 -18.86
N GLU A 25 -8.69 -9.74 -19.85
CA GLU A 25 -9.23 -10.46 -21.01
C GLU A 25 -9.96 -11.75 -20.62
N ILE A 26 -9.37 -12.54 -19.71
CA ILE A 26 -10.00 -13.76 -19.18
C ILE A 26 -11.30 -13.40 -18.43
N ALA A 27 -11.26 -12.40 -17.55
CA ALA A 27 -12.43 -11.97 -16.79
C ALA A 27 -13.58 -11.54 -17.71
N LYS A 28 -13.29 -10.72 -18.73
CA LYS A 28 -14.27 -10.30 -19.75
C LYS A 28 -14.85 -11.47 -20.52
N LYS A 29 -14.01 -12.42 -20.94
CA LYS A 29 -14.45 -13.63 -21.67
C LYS A 29 -15.42 -14.48 -20.85
N HIS A 30 -15.27 -14.50 -19.53
CA HIS A 30 -16.07 -15.32 -18.62
C HIS A 30 -17.16 -14.56 -17.86
N GLY A 31 -17.32 -13.26 -18.10
CA GLY A 31 -18.30 -12.43 -17.39
C GLY A 31 -17.98 -12.30 -15.88
N CYS A 32 -16.71 -12.36 -15.51
CA CYS A 32 -16.23 -12.20 -14.13
C CYS A 32 -15.71 -10.77 -13.90
N ILE A 33 -15.62 -10.39 -12.63
CA ILE A 33 -15.06 -9.09 -12.22
C ILE A 33 -13.55 -9.25 -12.01
N PRO A 34 -12.71 -8.50 -12.74
CA PRO A 34 -11.28 -8.39 -12.42
C PRO A 34 -11.11 -7.47 -11.21
N GLY A 35 -10.90 -8.04 -10.01
CA GLY A 35 -10.84 -7.29 -8.74
C GLY A 35 -9.69 -6.30 -8.66
N GLY A 36 -8.50 -6.77 -8.30
CA GLY A 36 -7.28 -5.96 -8.20
C GLY A 36 -6.12 -6.77 -7.65
N ASP A 37 -4.98 -6.11 -7.43
CA ASP A 37 -3.74 -6.74 -6.95
C ASP A 37 -3.25 -6.08 -5.65
N THR A 38 -2.16 -6.58 -5.09
CA THR A 38 -1.48 -6.06 -3.91
C THR A 38 0.04 -6.12 -4.09
N ASN A 39 0.77 -5.13 -3.61
CA ASN A 39 2.22 -5.26 -3.46
C ASN A 39 2.62 -5.98 -2.15
N CYS A 40 1.91 -7.07 -1.81
CA CYS A 40 2.17 -7.84 -0.59
C CYS A 40 3.61 -8.40 -0.56
N ALA A 41 4.10 -8.88 -1.71
CA ALA A 41 5.42 -9.50 -1.81
C ALA A 41 6.58 -8.56 -1.43
N GLU A 42 6.42 -7.23 -1.56
CA GLU A 42 7.50 -6.27 -1.31
C GLU A 42 7.11 -5.25 -0.23
N ALA A 43 5.97 -4.55 -0.36
CA ALA A 43 5.54 -3.53 0.59
C ALA A 43 5.05 -4.12 1.92
N ASN A 44 4.28 -5.22 1.92
CA ASN A 44 3.95 -5.91 3.19
C ASN A 44 5.18 -6.57 3.79
N THR A 45 6.07 -7.14 2.98
CA THR A 45 7.37 -7.63 3.47
C THR A 45 8.15 -6.51 4.18
N ALA A 46 8.23 -5.31 3.61
CA ALA A 46 8.87 -4.17 4.24
C ALA A 46 8.17 -3.76 5.56
N MET A 47 6.83 -3.80 5.60
CA MET A 47 6.04 -3.57 6.81
C MET A 47 6.32 -4.62 7.90
N PHE A 48 6.38 -5.90 7.54
CA PHE A 48 6.66 -6.98 8.49
C PHE A 48 8.10 -6.97 8.99
N MET A 49 9.07 -6.62 8.14
CA MET A 49 10.45 -6.40 8.58
C MET A 49 10.58 -5.15 9.44
N ALA A 50 9.73 -4.13 9.26
CA ALA A 50 9.68 -3.01 10.18
C ALA A 50 9.08 -3.43 11.53
N GLY A 51 8.10 -4.34 11.53
CA GLY A 51 7.58 -5.01 12.72
C GLY A 51 6.82 -4.08 13.67
N GLY A 52 6.98 -4.27 14.98
CA GLY A 52 6.40 -3.41 16.00
C GLY A 52 7.39 -2.34 16.49
N PHE A 53 6.96 -1.47 17.41
CA PHE A 53 7.76 -0.30 17.87
C PHE A 53 9.17 -0.56 18.39
N ILE A 54 9.48 -1.79 18.81
CA ILE A 54 10.78 -2.16 19.36
C ILE A 54 11.68 -2.89 18.33
N SER A 55 11.14 -3.21 17.16
CA SER A 55 11.86 -3.83 16.06
C SER A 55 12.86 -2.86 15.43
N LYS A 56 13.93 -3.41 14.83
CA LYS A 56 15.07 -2.61 14.33
C LYS A 56 15.60 -3.07 12.98
N ASP A 57 14.93 -4.02 12.31
CA ASP A 57 15.45 -4.60 11.06
C ASP A 57 15.24 -3.64 9.86
N VAL A 58 14.06 -3.02 9.76
CA VAL A 58 13.76 -1.98 8.77
C VAL A 58 13.16 -0.75 9.48
N PRO A 59 13.63 0.48 9.19
CA PRO A 59 12.98 1.68 9.72
C PRO A 59 11.54 1.80 9.19
N HIS A 60 10.58 2.14 10.05
CA HIS A 60 9.18 2.36 9.63
C HIS A 60 9.08 3.44 8.55
N THR A 61 9.96 4.44 8.54
CA THR A 61 10.03 5.46 7.49
C THR A 61 10.39 4.87 6.13
N LEU A 62 11.31 3.90 6.06
CA LEU A 62 11.63 3.22 4.79
C LEU A 62 10.46 2.35 4.33
N ALA A 63 9.79 1.66 5.24
CA ALA A 63 8.64 0.83 4.91
C ALA A 63 7.43 1.67 4.46
N ALA A 64 7.24 2.87 5.02
CA ALA A 64 6.26 3.84 4.52
C ALA A 64 6.61 4.35 3.11
N LEU A 65 7.88 4.68 2.84
CA LEU A 65 8.32 5.02 1.48
C LEU A 65 8.09 3.86 0.50
N SER A 66 8.40 2.62 0.89
CA SER A 66 8.13 1.40 0.12
C SER A 66 6.65 1.29 -0.27
N ARG A 67 5.75 1.56 0.68
CA ARG A 67 4.30 1.58 0.45
C ARG A 67 3.88 2.69 -0.52
N ALA A 68 4.47 3.88 -0.42
CA ALA A 68 4.17 4.97 -1.35
C ALA A 68 4.65 4.64 -2.78
N ILE A 69 5.85 4.06 -2.90
CA ILE A 69 6.42 3.64 -4.18
C ILE A 69 5.52 2.61 -4.86
N CYS A 70 5.03 1.61 -4.11
CA CYS A 70 4.26 0.51 -4.70
C CYS A 70 2.89 0.91 -5.26
N VAL A 71 2.39 2.12 -4.95
CA VAL A 71 1.21 2.70 -5.62
C VAL A 71 1.40 2.72 -7.14
N SER A 72 2.59 3.09 -7.62
CA SER A 72 2.91 3.09 -9.05
C SER A 72 2.70 1.70 -9.68
N ARG A 73 3.01 0.64 -8.93
CA ARG A 73 2.84 -0.75 -9.36
C ARG A 73 1.38 -1.18 -9.31
N SER A 74 0.72 -1.00 -8.17
CA SER A 74 -0.64 -1.50 -7.95
C SER A 74 -1.68 -0.76 -8.81
N LEU A 75 -1.41 0.51 -9.16
CA LEU A 75 -2.25 1.29 -10.09
C LEU A 75 -2.39 0.64 -11.47
N VAL A 76 -1.35 -0.08 -11.93
CA VAL A 76 -1.32 -0.71 -13.27
C VAL A 76 -2.45 -1.70 -13.47
N ALA A 77 -2.88 -2.44 -12.43
CA ALA A 77 -4.01 -3.36 -12.55
C ALA A 77 -5.27 -2.65 -13.07
N TYR A 78 -5.53 -1.46 -12.54
CA TYR A 78 -6.71 -0.67 -12.87
C TYR A 78 -6.56 0.07 -14.20
N GLU A 79 -5.34 0.50 -14.54
CA GLU A 79 -5.01 1.00 -15.89
C GLU A 79 -5.23 -0.06 -16.97
N CYS A 80 -4.99 -1.34 -16.64
CA CYS A 80 -5.28 -2.49 -17.52
C CYS A 80 -6.77 -2.88 -17.56
N GLY A 81 -7.60 -2.35 -16.65
CA GLY A 81 -9.06 -2.56 -16.63
C GLY A 81 -9.59 -3.40 -15.48
N ALA A 82 -8.83 -3.61 -14.40
CA ALA A 82 -9.41 -4.05 -13.13
C ALA A 82 -10.42 -3.02 -12.59
N THR A 83 -11.46 -3.47 -11.88
CA THR A 83 -12.60 -2.64 -11.47
C THR A 83 -12.89 -2.66 -9.98
N GLY A 84 -12.07 -3.35 -9.18
CA GLY A 84 -12.31 -3.58 -7.77
C GLY A 84 -13.38 -4.66 -7.51
N PRO A 85 -13.57 -5.04 -6.23
CA PRO A 85 -12.76 -4.63 -5.09
C PRO A 85 -11.33 -5.17 -5.21
N SER A 86 -10.38 -4.38 -4.69
CA SER A 86 -8.97 -4.75 -4.61
C SER A 86 -8.71 -5.93 -3.64
N LYS A 87 -7.44 -6.29 -3.45
CA LYS A 87 -7.01 -7.32 -2.50
C LYS A 87 -6.85 -6.69 -1.11
N ASP A 88 -7.44 -7.28 -0.08
CA ASP A 88 -7.42 -6.82 1.32
C ASP A 88 -6.06 -6.36 1.89
N CYS A 89 -4.97 -7.09 1.62
CA CYS A 89 -3.65 -6.72 2.12
C CYS A 89 -2.92 -5.64 1.30
N ALA A 90 -3.57 -5.02 0.32
CA ALA A 90 -3.06 -3.83 -0.38
C ALA A 90 -3.26 -2.58 0.48
N TYR A 91 -2.45 -2.40 1.52
CA TYR A 91 -2.51 -1.18 2.35
C TYR A 91 -2.26 0.11 1.54
N GLU A 92 -1.74 0.05 0.31
CA GLU A 92 -1.63 1.20 -0.59
C GLU A 92 -2.99 1.67 -1.15
N ASP A 93 -4.06 0.91 -0.92
CA ASP A 93 -5.37 1.15 -1.50
C ASP A 93 -6.07 2.46 -1.14
N PRO A 94 -5.88 3.08 0.06
CA PRO A 94 -6.36 4.44 0.29
C PRO A 94 -5.84 5.43 -0.76
N ILE A 95 -4.61 5.24 -1.25
CA ILE A 95 -4.01 6.05 -2.31
C ILE A 95 -4.61 5.66 -3.66
N ILE A 96 -4.70 4.36 -3.99
CA ILE A 96 -5.34 3.87 -5.23
C ILE A 96 -6.77 4.38 -5.37
N LYS A 97 -7.58 4.28 -4.32
CA LYS A 97 -8.97 4.74 -4.29
C LYS A 97 -9.07 6.25 -4.50
N SER A 98 -8.13 7.02 -3.96
CA SER A 98 -8.07 8.47 -4.19
C SER A 98 -7.82 8.85 -5.66
N ILE A 99 -7.09 8.00 -6.40
CA ILE A 99 -6.79 8.18 -7.83
C ILE A 99 -7.96 7.70 -8.70
N THR A 100 -8.48 6.51 -8.40
CA THR A 100 -9.32 5.74 -9.33
C THR A 100 -10.81 5.77 -8.98
N GLY A 101 -11.16 6.03 -7.72
CA GLY A 101 -12.54 5.98 -7.22
C GLY A 101 -13.16 4.59 -7.13
N ILE A 102 -12.39 3.52 -7.39
CA ILE A 102 -12.87 2.13 -7.33
C ILE A 102 -13.10 1.67 -5.88
N PRO A 103 -13.93 0.64 -5.67
CA PRO A 103 -14.03 0.00 -4.35
C PRO A 103 -12.74 -0.74 -3.99
N ILE A 104 -12.39 -0.76 -2.71
CA ILE A 104 -11.22 -1.43 -2.14
C ILE A 104 -11.61 -2.38 -1.01
N ALA A 105 -10.93 -3.52 -0.93
CA ALA A 105 -10.94 -4.36 0.26
C ALA A 105 -9.76 -3.98 1.14
N THR A 106 -9.96 -3.99 2.45
CA THR A 106 -8.89 -3.66 3.41
C THR A 106 -8.91 -4.58 4.60
N GLU A 107 -7.78 -4.71 5.26
CA GLU A 107 -7.59 -5.44 6.51
C GLU A 107 -6.89 -4.56 7.57
N GLY A 108 -7.05 -4.88 8.85
CA GLY A 108 -6.48 -4.10 9.95
C GLY A 108 -6.74 -4.73 11.31
N LYS A 109 -7.44 -4.04 12.22
CA LYS A 109 -7.61 -4.53 13.60
C LYS A 109 -8.20 -5.96 13.70
N THR A 110 -9.01 -6.37 12.71
CA THR A 110 -9.71 -7.66 12.69
C THR A 110 -8.99 -8.72 11.85
N SER A 111 -7.84 -8.37 11.25
CA SER A 111 -6.88 -9.33 10.67
C SER A 111 -5.72 -9.68 11.60
N ALA A 112 -5.83 -9.35 12.89
CA ALA A 112 -4.84 -9.71 13.91
C ALA A 112 -4.58 -11.23 14.03
N CYS A 113 -5.46 -12.08 13.46
CA CYS A 113 -5.23 -13.51 13.32
C CYS A 113 -4.14 -13.88 12.31
N ALA A 114 -3.90 -13.04 11.31
CA ALA A 114 -2.86 -13.22 10.31
C ALA A 114 -1.54 -12.56 10.74
N HIS A 115 -1.60 -11.30 11.16
CA HIS A 115 -0.43 -10.53 11.59
C HIS A 115 -0.82 -9.30 12.42
N SER A 116 0.17 -8.75 13.14
CA SER A 116 0.03 -7.46 13.81
C SER A 116 0.38 -6.32 12.83
N ASP A 117 -0.30 -5.18 12.97
CA ASP A 117 0.00 -3.94 12.26
C ASP A 117 -0.06 -2.71 13.20
N LEU A 118 0.29 -1.53 12.67
CA LEU A 118 0.25 -0.25 13.38
C LEU A 118 -0.77 0.74 12.77
N CYS A 119 -1.78 0.23 12.04
CA CYS A 119 -2.76 1.01 11.29
C CYS A 119 -4.18 0.38 11.32
N GLY A 120 -4.48 -0.38 12.37
CA GLY A 120 -5.64 -1.27 12.42
C GLY A 120 -7.01 -0.62 12.27
N ASN A 121 -7.19 0.63 12.69
CA ASN A 121 -8.45 1.37 12.50
C ASN A 121 -8.39 2.30 11.29
N VAL A 122 -7.29 3.05 11.08
CA VAL A 122 -7.21 4.07 10.03
C VAL A 122 -7.42 3.51 8.63
N ILE A 123 -6.99 2.26 8.37
CA ILE A 123 -7.20 1.62 7.08
C ILE A 123 -8.70 1.39 6.78
N GLY A 124 -9.52 1.21 7.81
CA GLY A 124 -10.98 1.16 7.69
C GLY A 124 -11.65 2.51 7.42
N ALA A 125 -10.91 3.62 7.37
CA ALA A 125 -11.47 4.95 7.16
C ALA A 125 -12.10 5.12 5.77
N VAL A 126 -11.65 4.35 4.78
CA VAL A 126 -12.10 4.45 3.39
C VAL A 126 -12.36 3.07 2.74
N CYS A 127 -12.53 2.02 3.54
CA CYS A 127 -12.77 0.67 3.03
C CYS A 127 -14.16 0.53 2.39
N ASP A 128 -14.30 -0.38 1.41
CA ASP A 128 -15.59 -0.83 0.89
C ASP A 128 -15.87 -2.30 1.27
N LEU A 129 -14.80 -3.08 1.47
CA LEU A 129 -14.84 -4.42 2.07
C LEU A 129 -13.84 -4.52 3.22
N TRP A 130 -14.20 -5.28 4.26
CA TRP A 130 -13.41 -5.47 5.47
C TRP A 130 -13.05 -6.95 5.64
N SER A 131 -11.75 -7.25 5.77
CA SER A 131 -11.21 -8.61 5.79
C SER A 131 -10.41 -8.93 7.04
N ASN A 132 -10.30 -10.23 7.34
CA ASN A 132 -9.44 -10.77 8.38
C ASN A 132 -8.09 -11.31 7.83
N GLU A 133 -7.77 -11.03 6.56
CA GLU A 133 -6.62 -11.55 5.79
C GLU A 133 -6.65 -13.08 5.66
N ALA A 134 -6.23 -13.79 6.72
CA ALA A 134 -6.17 -15.23 6.75
C ALA A 134 -6.31 -15.77 8.17
N VAL A 135 -6.93 -16.95 8.29
CA VAL A 135 -6.96 -17.73 9.54
C VAL A 135 -6.96 -19.21 9.22
N GLU A 136 -6.23 -20.00 10.00
CA GLU A 136 -6.29 -21.46 9.91
C GLU A 136 -7.70 -21.94 10.29
N TYR A 137 -8.23 -22.91 9.56
CA TYR A 137 -9.52 -23.53 9.88
C TYR A 137 -9.39 -24.52 11.04
N HIS A 138 -9.96 -24.17 12.20
CA HIS A 138 -10.11 -25.06 13.35
C HIS A 138 -11.28 -24.60 14.24
N ASP A 139 -11.63 -25.37 15.26
CA ASP A 139 -12.72 -25.02 16.19
C ASP A 139 -12.23 -24.10 17.32
N MET A 140 -13.02 -23.07 17.63
CA MET A 140 -12.91 -22.25 18.83
C MET A 140 -14.13 -22.47 19.74
N PHE A 141 -14.12 -21.92 20.96
CA PHE A 141 -15.27 -22.06 21.86
C PHE A 141 -16.59 -21.50 21.29
N GLY A 142 -16.52 -20.45 20.47
CA GLY A 142 -17.71 -19.80 19.89
C GLY A 142 -18.27 -20.50 18.64
N ALA A 143 -17.39 -20.94 17.73
CA ALA A 143 -17.69 -21.66 16.48
C ALA A 143 -16.36 -22.03 15.79
N SER A 144 -16.39 -22.44 14.52
CA SER A 144 -15.17 -22.50 13.69
C SER A 144 -14.49 -21.12 13.61
N THR A 145 -13.17 -21.08 13.43
CA THR A 145 -12.41 -19.83 13.25
C THR A 145 -13.02 -18.94 12.17
N THR A 146 -13.45 -19.53 11.04
CA THR A 146 -14.12 -18.79 9.96
C THR A 146 -15.41 -18.12 10.41
N ALA A 147 -16.24 -18.80 11.21
CA ALA A 147 -17.49 -18.23 11.72
C ALA A 147 -17.21 -17.13 12.75
N VAL A 148 -16.25 -17.35 13.66
CA VAL A 148 -15.86 -16.36 14.68
C VAL A 148 -15.35 -15.06 14.03
N PHE A 149 -14.41 -15.14 13.09
CA PHE A 149 -13.89 -13.93 12.44
C PHE A 149 -14.91 -13.28 11.50
N THR A 150 -15.76 -14.07 10.81
CA THR A 150 -16.88 -13.50 10.03
C THR A 150 -17.86 -12.74 10.91
N GLU A 151 -18.15 -13.23 12.12
CA GLU A 151 -19.00 -12.53 13.09
C GLU A 151 -18.38 -11.18 13.50
N ILE A 152 -17.08 -11.16 13.84
CA ILE A 152 -16.37 -9.94 14.24
C ILE A 152 -16.33 -8.93 13.08
N LEU A 153 -15.96 -9.37 11.87
CA LEU A 153 -15.99 -8.54 10.66
C LEU A 153 -17.42 -8.00 10.41
N GLY A 154 -18.43 -8.85 10.59
CA GLY A 154 -19.84 -8.50 10.47
C GLY A 154 -20.25 -7.35 11.41
N TYR A 155 -19.80 -7.37 12.66
CA TYR A 155 -20.04 -6.28 13.61
C TYR A 155 -19.29 -4.99 13.25
N ASP A 156 -18.06 -5.09 12.75
CA ASP A 156 -17.32 -3.92 12.27
C ASP A 156 -18.06 -3.21 11.13
N VAL A 157 -18.47 -3.96 10.10
CA VAL A 157 -19.19 -3.38 8.95
C VAL A 157 -20.61 -2.93 9.34
N ALA A 158 -21.27 -3.59 10.29
CA ALA A 158 -22.56 -3.14 10.80
C ALA A 158 -22.46 -1.78 11.51
N ALA A 159 -21.38 -1.54 12.27
CA ALA A 159 -21.12 -0.25 12.89
C ALA A 159 -20.80 0.85 11.86
N MET A 160 -19.99 0.53 10.84
CA MET A 160 -19.71 1.43 9.72
C MET A 160 -21.00 1.81 8.97
N ASN A 161 -21.82 0.82 8.60
CA ASN A 161 -23.09 1.05 7.89
C ASN A 161 -24.08 1.85 8.74
N SER A 162 -24.19 1.53 10.03
CA SER A 162 -25.04 2.30 10.96
C SER A 162 -24.61 3.77 11.04
N SER A 163 -23.30 4.06 10.99
CA SER A 163 -22.81 5.44 10.97
C SER A 163 -23.23 6.19 9.70
N ILE A 164 -23.31 5.51 8.55
CA ILE A 164 -23.81 6.08 7.29
C ILE A 164 -25.31 6.35 7.39
N ASP A 165 -26.09 5.38 7.84
CA ASP A 165 -27.55 5.49 7.96
C ASP A 165 -27.97 6.60 8.94
N LEU A 166 -27.18 6.82 10.00
CA LEU A 166 -27.40 7.88 10.97
C LEU A 166 -26.84 9.25 10.55
N GLY A 167 -26.07 9.33 9.46
CA GLY A 167 -25.42 10.55 9.02
C GLY A 167 -24.18 10.95 9.83
N TYR A 168 -23.59 10.03 10.59
CA TYR A 168 -22.39 10.21 11.42
C TYR A 168 -21.12 9.59 10.82
N GLN A 169 -21.13 9.25 9.53
CA GLN A 169 -20.01 8.59 8.87
C GLN A 169 -18.72 9.42 8.92
N LYS A 170 -18.81 10.76 8.98
CA LYS A 170 -17.63 11.63 9.07
C LYS A 170 -17.02 11.65 10.47
N GLU A 171 -17.84 11.66 11.51
CA GLU A 171 -17.42 11.53 12.90
C GLU A 171 -16.82 10.15 13.16
N PHE A 172 -17.45 9.09 12.67
CA PHE A 172 -16.92 7.73 12.78
C PHE A 172 -15.59 7.59 12.03
N GLN A 173 -15.51 8.07 10.79
CA GLN A 173 -14.27 8.13 10.01
C GLN A 173 -13.18 8.90 10.74
N ALA A 174 -13.51 10.05 11.35
CA ALA A 174 -12.55 10.84 12.13
C ALA A 174 -12.02 10.07 13.34
N CYS A 175 -12.84 9.27 14.03
CA CYS A 175 -12.39 8.40 15.12
C CYS A 175 -11.37 7.36 14.63
N LEU A 176 -11.65 6.69 13.51
CA LEU A 176 -10.74 5.70 12.92
C LEU A 176 -9.38 6.33 12.57
N ILE A 177 -9.41 7.47 11.89
CA ILE A 177 -8.20 8.22 11.49
C ILE A 177 -7.41 8.65 12.72
N ASN A 178 -8.05 9.33 13.67
CA ASN A 178 -7.36 9.92 14.82
C ASN A 178 -6.76 8.88 15.76
N SER A 179 -7.30 7.65 15.80
CA SER A 179 -6.75 6.60 16.65
C SER A 179 -5.36 6.09 16.23
N ASP A 180 -5.00 6.24 14.95
CA ASP A 180 -3.75 5.69 14.40
C ASP A 180 -2.89 6.68 13.63
N ARG A 181 -3.39 7.87 13.26
CA ARG A 181 -2.65 8.89 12.48
C ARG A 181 -1.23 9.12 13.00
N TYR A 182 -1.06 9.18 14.31
CA TYR A 182 0.23 9.45 14.96
C TYR A 182 0.80 8.23 15.70
N ARG A 183 0.29 7.03 15.40
CA ARG A 183 0.84 5.78 15.91
C ARG A 183 2.21 5.48 15.28
N GLY A 184 2.43 5.90 14.04
CA GLY A 184 3.72 5.82 13.35
C GLY A 184 3.61 6.15 11.86
N PRO A 185 4.70 6.04 11.09
CA PRO A 185 4.73 6.34 9.65
C PRO A 185 3.65 5.62 8.83
N HIS A 186 3.36 4.35 9.17
CA HIS A 186 2.36 3.53 8.49
C HIS A 186 0.95 4.14 8.61
N GLY A 187 0.44 4.33 9.82
CA GLY A 187 -0.89 4.92 10.01
C GLY A 187 -0.98 6.35 9.47
N PHE A 188 0.11 7.12 9.57
CA PHE A 188 0.18 8.49 9.08
C PHE A 188 -0.05 8.59 7.57
N MET A 189 0.69 7.82 6.77
CA MET A 189 0.58 7.90 5.30
C MET A 189 -0.75 7.38 4.76
N LEU A 190 -1.43 6.50 5.51
CA LEU A 190 -2.72 5.91 5.14
C LEU A 190 -3.91 6.80 5.49
N CYS A 191 -3.69 7.87 6.23
CA CYS A 191 -4.73 8.85 6.51
C CYS A 191 -5.27 9.41 5.18
N PRO A 192 -6.60 9.50 4.97
CA PRO A 192 -7.17 9.82 3.65
C PRO A 192 -6.68 11.13 3.02
N ASP A 193 -6.39 12.15 3.82
CA ASP A 193 -5.78 13.42 3.38
C ASP A 193 -4.36 13.22 2.87
N ASN A 194 -3.51 12.52 3.63
CA ASN A 194 -2.14 12.20 3.21
C ASN A 194 -2.12 11.26 2.00
N ALA A 195 -3.00 10.27 1.98
CA ALA A 195 -3.14 9.33 0.87
C ALA A 195 -3.55 10.05 -0.42
N TRP A 196 -4.47 11.04 -0.32
CA TRP A 196 -4.87 11.88 -1.44
C TRP A 196 -3.73 12.74 -1.98
N GLU A 197 -2.94 13.38 -1.11
CA GLU A 197 -1.77 14.17 -1.52
C GLU A 197 -0.72 13.32 -2.25
N ILE A 198 -0.46 12.10 -1.77
CA ILE A 198 0.43 11.14 -2.45
C ILE A 198 -0.16 10.72 -3.80
N GLY A 199 -1.46 10.41 -3.85
CA GLY A 199 -2.14 10.02 -5.08
C GLY A 199 -2.13 11.14 -6.13
N LYS A 200 -2.31 12.39 -5.70
CA LYS A 200 -2.17 13.57 -6.56
C LYS A 200 -0.75 13.68 -7.13
N ALA A 201 0.29 13.46 -6.31
CA ALA A 201 1.67 13.47 -6.78
C ALA A 201 1.94 12.38 -7.83
N VAL A 202 1.32 11.19 -7.70
CA VAL A 202 1.38 10.13 -8.72
C VAL A 202 0.76 10.59 -10.03
N VAL A 203 -0.45 11.14 -9.99
CA VAL A 203 -1.18 11.55 -11.20
C VAL A 203 -0.52 12.72 -11.91
N ASP A 204 0.00 13.70 -11.15
CA ASP A 204 0.69 14.88 -11.69
C ASP A 204 2.04 14.52 -12.38
N ASN A 205 2.56 13.31 -12.13
CA ASN A 205 3.87 12.84 -12.62
C ASN A 205 3.75 11.46 -13.31
N ASN A 206 2.68 11.25 -14.08
CA ASN A 206 2.32 9.96 -14.69
C ASN A 206 3.02 9.66 -16.03
N GLU A 207 4.11 10.34 -16.36
CA GLU A 207 4.86 10.12 -17.61
C GLU A 207 5.52 8.74 -17.69
N SER A 208 5.82 8.11 -16.55
CA SER A 208 6.42 6.79 -16.48
C SER A 208 6.19 6.13 -15.11
N LEU A 209 6.37 4.80 -15.05
CA LEU A 209 6.26 4.01 -13.82
C LEU A 209 7.26 4.50 -12.76
N TYR A 210 8.50 4.74 -13.18
CA TYR A 210 9.56 5.27 -12.33
C TYR A 210 9.22 6.65 -11.79
N VAL A 211 8.85 7.60 -12.66
CA VAL A 211 8.70 9.00 -12.23
C VAL A 211 7.53 9.17 -11.26
N ARG A 212 6.40 8.52 -11.54
CA ARG A 212 5.24 8.54 -10.62
C ARG A 212 5.55 7.84 -9.29
N GLY A 213 6.33 6.77 -9.31
CA GLY A 213 6.79 6.08 -8.10
C GLY A 213 7.76 6.93 -7.26
N LYS A 214 8.68 7.65 -7.91
CA LYS A 214 9.59 8.60 -7.25
C LYS A 214 8.80 9.77 -6.65
N ALA A 215 7.84 10.33 -7.39
CA ALA A 215 6.99 11.41 -6.91
C ALA A 215 6.16 11.00 -5.68
N ALA A 216 5.61 9.78 -5.67
CA ALA A 216 4.90 9.24 -4.51
C ALA A 216 5.80 9.14 -3.27
N ALA A 217 7.02 8.61 -3.43
CA ALA A 217 8.00 8.49 -2.35
C ALA A 217 8.40 9.86 -1.79
N VAL A 218 8.70 10.82 -2.68
CA VAL A 218 9.07 12.19 -2.29
C VAL A 218 7.93 12.84 -1.53
N LYS A 219 6.69 12.78 -2.05
CA LYS A 219 5.53 13.37 -1.38
C LYS A 219 5.29 12.74 0.00
N CYS A 220 5.38 11.42 0.11
CA CYS A 220 5.24 10.71 1.38
C CYS A 220 6.30 11.17 2.40
N GLY A 221 7.56 11.29 1.99
CA GLY A 221 8.64 11.77 2.84
C GLY A 221 8.48 13.22 3.28
N GLU A 222 8.06 14.11 2.37
CA GLU A 222 7.74 15.51 2.68
C GLU A 222 6.64 15.63 3.74
N LEU A 223 5.54 14.87 3.59
CA LEU A 223 4.44 14.87 4.56
C LEU A 223 4.91 14.39 5.94
N MET A 224 5.70 13.32 6.00
CA MET A 224 6.23 12.79 7.25
C MET A 224 7.21 13.77 7.95
N LEU A 225 8.07 14.45 7.18
CA LEU A 225 9.00 15.45 7.72
C LEU A 225 8.30 16.75 8.11
N GLY A 226 7.19 17.08 7.43
CA GLY A 226 6.46 18.32 7.57
C GLY A 226 5.47 18.36 8.74
N ASP A 227 4.99 17.23 9.24
CA ASP A 227 4.04 17.19 10.36
C ASP A 227 4.76 17.01 11.73
N PRO A 228 4.81 18.05 12.58
CA PRO A 228 5.48 17.97 13.89
C PRO A 228 4.80 17.04 14.90
N ASN A 229 3.55 16.63 14.65
CA ASN A 229 2.83 15.69 15.52
C ASN A 229 3.22 14.24 15.23
N LEU A 230 3.75 13.93 14.04
CA LEU A 230 4.34 12.63 13.76
C LEU A 230 5.69 12.51 14.49
N LYS A 231 5.70 11.78 15.60
CA LYS A 231 6.90 11.58 16.41
C LYS A 231 7.76 10.46 15.82
N LEU A 232 8.79 10.86 15.08
CA LEU A 232 9.86 9.97 14.63
C LEU A 232 10.96 9.89 15.68
N THR A 233 11.58 8.72 15.82
CA THR A 233 12.87 8.62 16.51
C THR A 233 13.95 9.40 15.73
N ASN A 234 15.05 9.77 16.40
CA ASN A 234 16.18 10.42 15.73
C ASN A 234 16.68 9.57 14.55
N PHE A 235 16.76 8.26 14.74
CA PHE A 235 17.19 7.32 13.71
C PHE A 235 16.24 7.29 12.50
N GLU A 236 14.93 7.24 12.72
CA GLU A 236 13.94 7.27 11.64
C GLU A 236 13.97 8.58 10.87
N LYS A 237 14.13 9.70 11.57
CA LYS A 237 14.24 11.03 10.97
C LYS A 237 15.51 11.16 10.12
N GLU A 238 16.67 10.83 10.68
CA GLU A 238 17.96 10.87 9.96
C GLU A 238 17.95 9.93 8.74
N SER A 239 17.39 8.72 8.90
CA SER A 239 17.24 7.77 7.80
C SER A 239 16.32 8.31 6.71
N LEU A 240 15.19 8.91 7.08
CA LEU A 240 14.25 9.52 6.13
C LEU A 240 14.90 10.66 5.36
N GLU A 241 15.60 11.57 6.03
CA GLU A 241 16.34 12.67 5.39
C GLU A 241 17.42 12.14 4.42
N ALA A 242 18.10 11.05 4.77
CA ALA A 242 19.05 10.39 3.87
C ALA A 242 18.36 9.79 2.65
N TYR A 243 17.22 9.11 2.82
CA TYR A 243 16.44 8.57 1.69
C TYR A 243 15.90 9.67 0.77
N MET A 244 15.50 10.82 1.32
CA MET A 244 15.06 11.96 0.51
C MET A 244 16.19 12.50 -0.37
N LYS A 245 17.41 12.64 0.19
CA LYS A 245 18.60 13.02 -0.60
C LYS A 245 18.95 11.97 -1.67
N ASP A 246 18.84 10.68 -1.33
CA ASP A 246 19.04 9.60 -2.29
C ASP A 246 18.03 9.69 -3.45
N LEU A 247 16.75 9.97 -3.16
CA LEU A 247 15.70 10.15 -4.17
C LEU A 247 16.00 11.34 -5.08
N GLU A 248 16.38 12.48 -4.52
CA GLU A 248 16.77 13.69 -5.26
C GLU A 248 17.94 13.44 -6.21
N ALA A 249 18.90 12.61 -5.80
CA ALA A 249 20.08 12.29 -6.59
C ALA A 249 19.84 11.27 -7.72
N LEU A 250 18.67 10.63 -7.80
CA LEU A 250 18.36 9.69 -8.87
C LEU A 250 18.10 10.41 -10.21
N PRO A 251 18.45 9.80 -11.36
CA PRO A 251 18.19 10.37 -12.69
C PRO A 251 16.75 10.82 -12.88
N ASP A 252 16.51 11.88 -13.66
CA ASP A 252 15.15 12.35 -13.91
C ASP A 252 14.41 11.47 -14.93
N LYS A 253 15.15 10.89 -15.88
CA LYS A 253 14.58 10.02 -16.91
C LYS A 253 14.57 8.55 -16.50
N GLU A 254 13.50 7.85 -16.85
CA GLU A 254 13.35 6.42 -16.60
C GLU A 254 14.42 5.58 -17.31
N GLU A 255 14.74 5.89 -18.57
CA GLU A 255 15.78 5.17 -19.34
C GLU A 255 17.14 5.19 -18.61
N ASP A 256 17.57 6.35 -18.13
CA ASP A 256 18.83 6.53 -17.41
C ASP A 256 18.81 5.81 -16.05
N PHE A 257 17.66 5.82 -15.38
CA PHE A 257 17.46 5.12 -14.10
C PHE A 257 17.47 3.58 -14.28
N ILE A 258 16.86 3.07 -15.34
CA ILE A 258 16.89 1.64 -15.69
C ILE A 258 18.32 1.22 -16.00
N ASP A 259 19.05 1.97 -16.83
CA ASP A 259 20.44 1.69 -17.16
C ASP A 259 21.35 1.64 -15.93
N LEU A 260 21.18 2.63 -15.03
CA LEU A 260 21.86 2.67 -13.74
C LEU A 260 21.54 1.42 -12.90
N SER A 261 20.26 1.05 -12.86
CA SER A 261 19.76 -0.08 -12.07
C SER A 261 20.22 -1.42 -12.62
N LEU A 262 20.21 -1.63 -13.94
CA LEU A 262 20.71 -2.84 -14.59
C LEU A 262 22.21 -3.03 -14.33
N LYS A 263 23.01 -1.96 -14.41
CA LYS A 263 24.44 -2.01 -14.06
C LYS A 263 24.68 -2.38 -12.60
N LYS A 264 23.85 -1.85 -11.69
CA LYS A 264 23.97 -2.07 -10.24
C LYS A 264 23.47 -3.45 -9.80
N TYR A 265 22.28 -3.84 -10.27
CA TYR A 265 21.54 -5.02 -9.81
C TYR A 265 21.69 -6.24 -10.72
N GLY A 266 22.32 -6.12 -11.90
CA GLY A 266 22.60 -7.25 -12.79
C GLY A 266 23.43 -8.38 -12.17
N LYS A 267 24.06 -8.14 -11.02
CA LYS A 267 24.82 -9.13 -10.23
C LYS A 267 23.98 -9.84 -9.17
N VAL A 268 22.73 -9.43 -8.95
CA VAL A 268 21.82 -10.07 -7.98
C VAL A 268 21.46 -11.46 -8.50
N LYS A 269 21.75 -12.48 -7.69
CA LYS A 269 21.47 -13.88 -8.06
C LYS A 269 19.98 -14.06 -8.30
N GLY A 270 19.63 -14.59 -9.47
CA GLY A 270 18.24 -14.88 -9.84
C GLY A 270 17.54 -13.74 -10.58
N PHE A 271 18.11 -12.53 -10.61
CA PHE A 271 17.58 -11.44 -11.43
C PHE A 271 17.81 -11.73 -12.92
N LYS A 272 16.72 -11.69 -13.70
CA LYS A 272 16.72 -11.91 -15.14
C LYS A 272 16.03 -10.73 -15.83
N PRO A 273 16.78 -9.74 -16.36
CA PRO A 273 16.20 -8.57 -17.03
C PRO A 273 15.18 -8.93 -18.11
N ALA A 274 15.47 -9.98 -18.90
CA ALA A 274 14.59 -10.46 -19.96
C ALA A 274 13.19 -10.89 -19.49
N SER A 275 12.99 -11.20 -18.20
CA SER A 275 11.65 -11.47 -17.65
C SER A 275 10.75 -10.23 -17.66
N TYR A 276 11.32 -9.04 -17.78
CA TYR A 276 10.64 -7.74 -17.73
C TYR A 276 10.75 -6.98 -19.07
N GLY A 277 11.24 -7.63 -20.13
CA GLY A 277 11.49 -6.97 -21.41
C GLY A 277 12.71 -6.03 -21.41
N LEU A 278 13.63 -6.19 -20.45
CA LEU A 278 14.87 -5.40 -20.29
C LEU A 278 16.13 -6.18 -20.67
#